data_AF-X0ZN25-F1
#
_entry.id   AF-X0ZN25-F1
#
_cell.length_a   1.000
_cell.length_b   1.000
_cell.length_c   1.000
_cell.angle_alpha   90.00
_cell.angle_beta   90.00
_cell.angle_gamma   90.00
#
_symmetry.space_group_name_H-M   'P 1'
#
loop_
_entity.id
_entity.type
_entity.pdbx_description
1 polymer ?
#
loop_
_entity_poly.entity_id
_entity_poly.type
_entity_poly.pdbx_seq_one_letter_code
_entity_poly.pdbx_strand_id
1 'polypeptide(L)'
;GYLKLYEIGPWSEKECLFNFNTLRITMEFKDMANLIFNEIKPKLENNQGLSIFAKERAKFEGWLKVELCDSLSKYFKDVAPERDRVDITFENWAIELKTINTNIRYKNVKNKHRPITRNTQGVIDDIEKLKSTSYINRAVLFVVFPIIHDNENWQVQLQRISKLLREIVHIHFYFKNNIPGVVYFGSI
;
A
#
# COMPACT_ATOMS: atom_id res chain seq x y z
N GLY A 1 6.96 16.07 -48.80
CA GLY A 1 6.95 14.60 -48.88
C GLY A 1 5.90 14.09 -47.93
N TYR A 2 4.91 13.38 -48.44
CA TYR A 2 3.74 12.88 -47.69
C TYR A 2 4.13 11.75 -46.74
N LEU A 3 3.68 11.81 -45.48
CA LEU A 3 3.66 10.68 -44.55
C LEU A 3 2.51 9.74 -44.96
N LYS A 4 2.85 8.48 -45.27
CA LYS A 4 1.87 7.40 -45.49
C LYS A 4 1.24 7.01 -44.14
N LEU A 5 -0.06 7.23 -44.01
CA LEU A 5 -0.89 6.55 -43.02
C LEU A 5 -1.05 5.09 -43.46
N TYR A 6 -0.58 4.14 -42.66
CA TYR A 6 -0.94 2.73 -42.83
C TYR A 6 -2.30 2.51 -42.18
N GLU A 7 -3.29 2.12 -42.98
CA GLU A 7 -4.59 1.65 -42.49
C GLU A 7 -4.39 0.34 -41.72
N ILE A 8 -4.76 0.35 -40.44
CA ILE A 8 -4.79 -0.84 -39.59
C ILE A 8 -6.23 -1.38 -39.69
N GLY A 9 -6.41 -2.53 -40.33
CA GLY A 9 -7.73 -3.18 -40.47
C GLY A 9 -8.32 -3.65 -39.13
N PRO A 10 -9.62 -4.00 -39.08
CA PRO A 10 -10.28 -4.44 -37.85
C PRO A 10 -9.72 -5.79 -37.40
N TRP A 11 -9.21 -5.82 -36.17
CA TRP A 11 -8.68 -7.01 -35.51
C TRP A 11 -9.76 -8.09 -35.36
N SER A 12 -9.39 -9.35 -35.53
CA SER A 12 -10.30 -10.47 -35.29
C SER A 12 -10.66 -10.56 -33.80
N GLU A 13 -11.84 -11.10 -33.48
CA GLU A 13 -12.31 -11.24 -32.09
C GLU A 13 -11.34 -12.07 -31.22
N LYS A 14 -10.62 -13.02 -31.84
CA LYS A 14 -9.56 -13.81 -31.20
C LYS A 14 -8.27 -13.01 -30.97
N GLU A 15 -7.89 -12.10 -31.86
CA GLU A 15 -6.75 -11.18 -31.65
C GLU A 15 -7.10 -10.10 -30.63
N CYS A 16 -8.35 -9.62 -30.59
CA CYS A 16 -8.85 -8.78 -29.52
C CYS A 16 -8.81 -9.53 -28.18
N LEU A 17 -9.30 -10.76 -28.10
CA LEU A 17 -9.25 -11.59 -26.88
C LEU A 17 -7.82 -11.97 -26.47
N PHE A 18 -6.94 -12.25 -27.43
CA PHE A 18 -5.53 -12.52 -27.16
C PHE A 18 -4.83 -11.25 -26.67
N ASN A 19 -5.01 -10.11 -27.34
CA ASN A 19 -4.49 -8.83 -26.86
C ASN A 19 -5.14 -8.39 -25.54
N PHE A 20 -6.41 -8.66 -25.26
CA PHE A 20 -7.05 -8.39 -23.95
C PHE A 20 -6.51 -9.32 -22.85
N ASN A 21 -6.27 -10.60 -23.14
CA ASN A 21 -5.65 -11.54 -22.19
C ASN A 21 -4.14 -11.33 -22.05
N THR A 22 -3.51 -10.73 -23.06
CA THR A 22 -2.10 -10.33 -22.99
C THR A 22 -1.99 -8.96 -22.33
N LEU A 23 -2.98 -8.05 -22.48
CA LEU A 23 -3.26 -6.77 -21.78
C LEU A 23 -3.76 -6.95 -20.34
N ARG A 24 -4.15 -8.17 -19.93
CA ARG A 24 -3.89 -8.65 -18.56
C ARG A 24 -2.38 -8.86 -18.34
N ILE A 25 -1.59 -7.94 -18.90
CA ILE A 25 -0.18 -7.70 -18.60
C ILE A 25 -0.18 -7.59 -17.09
N THR A 26 0.68 -8.38 -16.46
CA THR A 26 1.04 -8.26 -15.05
C THR A 26 0.92 -6.79 -14.62
N MET A 27 -0.08 -6.47 -13.80
CA MET A 27 -0.25 -5.08 -13.39
C MET A 27 1.05 -4.65 -12.71
N GLU A 28 1.71 -3.67 -13.32
CA GLU A 28 3.03 -3.24 -12.88
C GLU A 28 2.94 -2.68 -11.47
N PHE A 29 4.04 -2.75 -10.73
CA PHE A 29 4.07 -2.31 -9.33
C PHE A 29 3.53 -0.89 -9.13
N LYS A 30 3.84 0.03 -10.06
CA LYS A 30 3.38 1.41 -10.00
C LYS A 30 1.89 1.55 -10.25
N ASP A 31 1.32 0.76 -11.15
CA ASP A 31 -0.11 0.77 -11.42
C ASP A 31 -0.89 0.23 -10.21
N MET A 32 -0.38 -0.83 -9.58
CA MET A 32 -0.91 -1.34 -8.32
C MET A 32 -0.84 -0.29 -7.20
N ALA A 33 0.30 0.36 -7.04
CA ALA A 33 0.49 1.39 -6.04
C ALA A 33 -0.52 2.54 -6.23
N ASN A 34 -0.65 3.02 -7.47
CA ASN A 34 -1.58 4.10 -7.81
C ASN A 34 -3.03 3.71 -7.53
N LEU A 35 -3.44 2.48 -7.89
CA LEU A 35 -4.77 1.97 -7.60
C LEU A 35 -5.03 1.97 -6.08
N ILE A 36 -4.13 1.36 -5.30
CA ILE A 36 -4.26 1.29 -3.83
C ILE A 36 -4.31 2.70 -3.22
N PHE A 37 -3.45 3.60 -3.67
CA PHE A 37 -3.38 4.97 -3.16
C PHE A 37 -4.65 5.76 -3.47
N ASN A 38 -5.19 5.65 -4.69
CA ASN A 38 -6.43 6.33 -5.09
C ASN A 38 -7.64 5.84 -4.29
N GLU A 39 -7.67 4.57 -3.93
CA GLU A 39 -8.76 3.98 -3.14
C GLU A 39 -8.64 4.28 -1.64
N ILE A 40 -7.45 4.12 -1.06
CA ILE A 40 -7.25 4.20 0.39
C ILE A 40 -7.11 5.63 0.90
N LYS A 41 -6.48 6.53 0.13
CA LYS A 41 -6.28 7.92 0.56
C LYS A 41 -7.60 8.62 0.96
N PRO A 42 -8.65 8.68 0.11
CA PRO A 42 -9.89 9.35 0.50
C PRO A 42 -10.57 8.68 1.70
N LYS A 43 -10.44 7.35 1.86
CA LYS A 43 -10.97 6.62 3.02
C LYS A 43 -10.25 7.02 4.32
N LEU A 44 -8.93 7.20 4.28
CA LEU A 44 -8.14 7.69 5.41
C LEU A 44 -8.49 9.16 5.76
N GLU A 45 -8.55 10.03 4.76
CA GLU A 45 -8.77 11.47 4.93
C GLU A 45 -10.19 11.79 5.43
N ASN A 46 -11.19 11.02 5.00
CA ASN A 46 -12.59 11.34 5.30
C ASN A 46 -13.17 10.62 6.53
N ASN A 47 -12.40 9.73 7.18
CA ASN A 47 -12.89 8.95 8.31
C ASN A 47 -12.66 9.66 9.66
N GLN A 48 -13.77 9.98 10.35
CA GLN A 48 -13.74 10.64 11.65
C GLN A 48 -13.16 9.72 12.76
N GLY A 49 -13.47 8.43 12.73
CA GLY A 49 -12.95 7.45 13.67
C GLY A 49 -11.43 7.35 13.58
N LEU A 50 -10.88 7.33 12.37
CA LEU A 50 -9.43 7.32 12.17
C LEU A 50 -8.73 8.57 12.69
N SER A 51 -9.40 9.72 12.66
CA SER A 51 -8.87 10.95 13.25
C SER A 51 -8.70 10.82 14.78
N ILE A 52 -9.64 10.13 15.43
CA ILE A 52 -9.54 9.79 16.86
C ILE A 52 -8.39 8.81 17.08
N PHE A 53 -8.26 7.76 16.26
CA PHE A 53 -7.16 6.80 16.35
C PHE A 53 -5.80 7.46 16.16
N ALA A 54 -5.68 8.39 15.21
CA ALA A 54 -4.46 9.16 14.98
C ALA A 54 -4.09 10.01 16.19
N LYS A 55 -5.05 10.74 16.78
CA LYS A 55 -4.87 11.54 17.99
C LYS A 55 -4.45 10.69 19.20
N GLU A 56 -5.05 9.51 19.32
CA GLU A 56 -4.78 8.55 20.40
C GLU A 56 -3.57 7.66 20.10
N ARG A 57 -2.92 7.78 18.94
CA ARG A 57 -1.87 6.86 18.44
C ARG A 57 -2.30 5.39 18.60
N ALA A 58 -3.54 5.07 18.26
CA ALA A 58 -4.07 3.72 18.25
C ALA A 58 -3.88 3.11 16.85
N LYS A 59 -3.54 1.83 16.79
CA LYS A 59 -3.41 1.09 15.53
C LYS A 59 -4.79 0.75 14.97
N PHE A 60 -4.91 0.73 13.65
CA PHE A 60 -6.16 0.45 12.93
C PHE A 60 -5.95 -0.55 11.79
N GLU A 61 -5.01 -1.47 11.94
CA GLU A 61 -4.64 -2.44 10.91
C GLU A 61 -5.81 -3.31 10.43
N GLY A 62 -6.67 -3.76 11.34
CA GLY A 62 -7.88 -4.50 10.98
C GLY A 62 -8.86 -3.68 10.13
N TRP A 63 -9.01 -2.38 10.41
CA TRP A 63 -9.79 -1.48 9.56
C TRP A 63 -9.16 -1.35 8.17
N LEU A 64 -7.83 -1.15 8.10
CA LEU A 64 -7.12 -1.03 6.82
C LEU A 64 -7.29 -2.28 5.96
N LYS A 65 -7.26 -3.46 6.59
CA LYS A 65 -7.51 -4.75 5.92
C LYS A 65 -8.90 -4.82 5.30
N VAL A 66 -9.94 -4.54 6.09
CA VAL A 66 -11.33 -4.56 5.62
C VAL A 66 -11.52 -3.60 4.44
N GLU A 67 -11.01 -2.37 4.57
CA GLU A 67 -11.17 -1.35 3.53
C GLU A 67 -10.39 -1.64 2.25
N LEU A 68 -9.20 -2.23 2.38
CA LEU A 68 -8.41 -2.61 1.21
C LEU A 68 -9.03 -3.80 0.50
N CYS A 69 -9.58 -4.78 1.22
CA CYS A 69 -10.36 -5.86 0.61
C CYS A 69 -11.56 -5.32 -0.18
N ASP A 70 -12.35 -4.43 0.42
CA ASP A 70 -13.49 -3.77 -0.26
C ASP A 70 -13.03 -3.05 -1.55
N SER A 71 -11.97 -2.24 -1.45
CA SER A 71 -11.42 -1.49 -2.58
C SER A 71 -10.90 -2.39 -3.70
N LEU A 72 -10.14 -3.43 -3.37
CA LEU A 72 -9.58 -4.36 -4.35
C LEU A 72 -10.66 -5.23 -5.01
N SER A 73 -11.74 -5.56 -4.28
CA SER A 73 -12.83 -6.41 -4.80
C SER A 73 -13.59 -5.80 -5.99
N LYS A 74 -13.46 -4.48 -6.19
CA LYS A 74 -13.99 -3.77 -7.37
C LYS A 74 -13.26 -4.14 -8.65
N TYR A 75 -12.02 -4.61 -8.55
CA TYR A 75 -11.11 -4.86 -9.68
C TYR A 75 -10.75 -6.34 -9.82
N PHE A 76 -10.64 -7.06 -8.70
CA PHE A 76 -10.21 -8.45 -8.64
C PHE A 76 -11.30 -9.33 -8.04
N LYS A 77 -11.52 -10.51 -8.63
CA LYS A 77 -12.60 -11.41 -8.21
C LYS A 77 -12.22 -12.32 -7.04
N ASP A 78 -10.93 -12.55 -6.81
CA ASP A 78 -10.39 -13.55 -5.88
C ASP A 78 -9.68 -12.92 -4.67
N VAL A 79 -10.07 -11.70 -4.29
CA VAL A 79 -9.58 -11.04 -3.08
C VAL A 79 -9.94 -11.86 -1.86
N ALA A 80 -8.91 -12.35 -1.16
CA ALA A 80 -9.04 -13.18 0.02
C ALA A 80 -8.17 -12.62 1.16
N PRO A 81 -8.77 -12.24 2.30
CA PRO A 81 -8.02 -11.94 3.50
C PRO A 81 -7.50 -13.23 4.17
N GLU A 82 -6.35 -13.16 4.82
CA GLU A 82 -5.78 -14.24 5.66
C GLU A 82 -5.48 -15.57 4.94
N ARG A 83 -5.47 -15.59 3.60
CA ARG A 83 -5.08 -16.77 2.83
C ARG A 83 -3.57 -16.99 2.98
N ASP A 84 -3.17 -18.23 3.26
CA ASP A 84 -1.77 -18.60 3.47
C ASP A 84 -1.05 -17.80 4.57
N ARG A 85 -1.80 -17.28 5.57
CA ARG A 85 -1.32 -16.39 6.64
C ARG A 85 -0.75 -15.06 6.12
N VAL A 86 -1.22 -14.63 4.95
CA VAL A 86 -0.99 -13.33 4.37
C VAL A 86 -2.22 -12.45 4.58
N ASP A 87 -2.01 -11.20 4.98
CA ASP A 87 -3.10 -10.28 5.30
C ASP A 87 -4.13 -10.16 4.16
N ILE A 88 -3.66 -9.93 2.93
CA ILE A 88 -4.50 -9.87 1.73
C ILE A 88 -3.80 -10.53 0.55
N THR A 89 -4.54 -11.36 -0.18
CA THR A 89 -4.09 -11.99 -1.42
C THR A 89 -5.14 -11.86 -2.52
N PHE A 90 -4.70 -11.81 -3.77
CA PHE A 90 -5.55 -11.79 -4.97
C PHE A 90 -4.64 -12.00 -6.19
N GLU A 91 -5.14 -12.68 -7.23
CA GLU A 91 -4.32 -13.11 -8.36
C GLU A 91 -2.96 -13.70 -7.90
N ASN A 92 -1.86 -13.13 -8.37
CA ASN A 92 -0.49 -13.50 -7.96
C ASN A 92 0.12 -12.53 -6.92
N TRP A 93 -0.69 -11.70 -6.27
CA TRP A 93 -0.29 -10.74 -5.25
C TRP A 93 -0.48 -11.26 -3.82
N ALA A 94 0.52 -11.01 -2.99
CA ALA A 94 0.50 -11.13 -1.54
C ALA A 94 0.91 -9.80 -0.91
N ILE A 95 0.04 -9.25 -0.05
CA ILE A 95 0.26 -7.96 0.61
C ILE A 95 0.14 -8.13 2.12
N GLU A 96 1.20 -7.74 2.84
CA GLU A 96 1.16 -7.58 4.31
C GLU A 96 0.87 -6.13 4.69
N LEU A 97 0.08 -5.94 5.73
CA LEU A 97 -0.39 -4.64 6.20
C LEU A 97 0.22 -4.28 7.55
N LYS A 98 0.66 -3.02 7.67
CA LYS A 98 1.02 -2.46 8.98
C LYS A 98 0.49 -1.06 9.23
N THR A 99 0.23 -0.80 10.50
CA THR A 99 0.08 0.56 11.01
C THR A 99 1.20 0.88 12.00
N ILE A 100 1.93 1.95 11.71
CA ILE A 100 3.08 2.43 12.48
C ILE A 100 2.69 3.73 13.17
N ASN A 101 2.37 3.62 14.45
CA ASN A 101 2.24 4.80 15.30
C ASN A 101 3.63 5.28 15.75
N THR A 102 4.03 6.48 15.35
CA THR A 102 5.33 7.05 15.76
C THR A 102 5.30 7.39 17.26
N ASN A 103 6.46 7.64 17.87
CA ASN A 103 6.55 8.28 19.20
C ASN A 103 7.04 9.74 19.12
N ILE A 104 7.23 10.26 17.90
CA ILE A 104 7.66 11.63 17.64
C ILE A 104 6.55 12.59 18.09
N ARG A 105 6.91 13.60 18.88
CA ARG A 105 5.95 14.57 19.41
C ARG A 105 5.27 15.33 18.27
N TYR A 106 3.95 15.49 18.37
CA TYR A 106 3.16 16.23 17.40
C TYR A 106 2.07 17.01 18.15
N LYS A 107 1.81 18.25 17.72
CA LYS A 107 0.79 19.11 18.36
C LYS A 107 -0.57 18.42 18.26
N ASN A 108 -1.38 18.50 19.32
CA ASN A 108 -2.72 17.91 19.40
C ASN A 108 -2.78 16.37 19.31
N VAL A 109 -1.66 15.67 19.48
CA VAL A 109 -1.58 14.20 19.54
C VAL A 109 -1.07 13.77 20.91
N LYS A 110 -1.68 12.73 21.51
CA LYS A 110 -1.20 12.21 22.80
C LYS A 110 0.22 11.67 22.69
N ASN A 111 1.06 11.94 23.68
CA ASN A 111 2.40 11.37 23.74
C ASN A 111 2.32 9.88 24.12
N LYS A 112 3.12 9.05 23.44
CA LYS A 112 3.32 7.64 23.81
C LYS A 112 4.81 7.32 23.81
N HIS A 113 5.21 6.40 24.68
CA HIS A 113 6.61 6.01 24.84
C HIS A 113 7.02 4.81 23.97
N ARG A 114 6.08 4.13 23.30
CA ARG A 114 6.37 2.91 22.51
C ARG A 114 7.40 3.23 21.42
N PRO A 115 8.57 2.56 21.38
CA PRO A 115 9.60 2.86 20.38
C PRO A 115 9.14 2.59 18.94
N ILE A 116 9.47 3.50 18.02
CA ILE A 116 9.22 3.34 16.57
C ILE A 116 9.94 2.09 16.05
N THR A 117 11.12 1.78 16.60
CA THR A 117 11.94 0.63 16.21
C THR A 117 11.21 -0.70 16.27
N ARG A 118 10.31 -0.90 17.24
CA ARG A 118 9.49 -2.14 17.33
C ARG A 118 8.44 -2.22 16.23
N ASN A 119 7.90 -1.09 15.79
CA ASN A 119 6.95 -1.09 14.67
C ASN A 119 7.69 -1.30 13.33
N THR A 120 8.86 -0.67 13.17
CA THR A 120 9.75 -0.90 12.02
C THR A 120 10.16 -2.37 11.92
N GLN A 121 10.51 -2.99 13.06
CA GLN A 121 10.86 -4.41 13.08
C GLN A 121 9.72 -5.29 12.60
N GLY A 122 8.47 -5.00 13.01
CA GLY A 122 7.30 -5.75 12.51
C GLY A 122 7.18 -5.72 10.98
N VAL A 123 7.42 -4.57 10.33
CA VAL A 123 7.44 -4.49 8.86
C VAL A 123 8.56 -5.34 8.26
N ILE A 124 9.75 -5.32 8.87
CA ILE A 124 10.88 -6.14 8.43
C ILE A 124 10.54 -7.64 8.55
N ASP A 125 9.92 -8.05 9.65
CA ASP A 125 9.50 -9.43 9.88
C ASP A 125 8.46 -9.87 8.84
N ASP A 126 7.53 -8.99 8.47
CA ASP A 126 6.55 -9.24 7.40
C ASP A 126 7.20 -9.38 6.01
N ILE A 127 8.22 -8.56 5.72
CA ILE A 127 9.01 -8.68 4.48
C ILE A 127 9.69 -10.05 4.41
N GLU A 128 10.35 -10.48 5.49
CA GLU A 128 11.00 -11.79 5.53
C GLU A 128 9.99 -12.94 5.43
N LYS A 129 8.81 -12.81 6.07
CA LYS A 129 7.71 -13.76 5.91
C LYS A 129 7.31 -13.90 4.45
N LEU A 130 7.07 -12.78 3.75
CA LEU A 130 6.64 -12.78 2.36
C LEU A 130 7.67 -13.41 1.41
N LYS A 131 8.98 -13.23 1.64
CA LYS A 131 10.03 -13.86 0.83
C LYS A 131 9.93 -15.39 0.76
N SER A 132 9.35 -16.02 1.79
CA SER A 132 9.16 -17.47 1.87
C SER A 132 7.92 -17.99 1.13
N THR A 133 7.05 -17.10 0.63
CA THR A 133 5.80 -17.47 -0.05
C THR A 133 6.02 -17.74 -1.54
N SER A 134 5.07 -18.45 -2.17
CA SER A 134 5.08 -18.77 -3.60
C SER A 134 4.49 -17.69 -4.51
N TYR A 135 3.97 -16.60 -3.95
CA TYR A 135 3.39 -15.50 -4.72
C TYR A 135 4.45 -14.77 -5.54
N ILE A 136 4.11 -14.43 -6.79
CA ILE A 136 5.02 -13.73 -7.72
C ILE A 136 5.22 -12.28 -7.27
N ASN A 137 4.10 -11.58 -6.99
CA ASN A 137 4.11 -10.19 -6.56
C ASN A 137 3.94 -10.15 -5.05
N ARG A 138 4.97 -9.69 -4.35
CA ARG A 138 5.00 -9.61 -2.89
C ARG A 138 5.24 -8.18 -2.48
N ALA A 139 4.40 -7.67 -1.59
CA ALA A 139 4.50 -6.28 -1.17
C ALA A 139 4.11 -6.07 0.29
N VAL A 140 4.62 -4.98 0.86
CA VAL A 140 4.14 -4.45 2.13
C VAL A 140 3.43 -3.13 1.89
N LEU A 141 2.27 -2.95 2.52
CA LEU A 141 1.55 -1.69 2.60
C LEU A 141 1.53 -1.24 4.06
N PHE A 142 2.08 -0.08 4.35
CA PHE A 142 2.07 0.41 5.72
C PHE A 142 1.76 1.90 5.84
N VAL A 143 0.98 2.23 6.87
CA VAL A 143 0.56 3.60 7.19
C VAL A 143 1.30 4.09 8.42
N VAL A 144 1.96 5.24 8.30
CA VAL A 144 2.79 5.83 9.36
C VAL A 144 2.16 7.14 9.82
N PHE A 145 1.98 7.29 11.14
CA PHE A 145 1.33 8.48 11.72
C PHE A 145 1.67 8.66 13.21
N PRO A 146 1.60 9.88 13.76
CA PRO A 146 1.71 11.14 13.05
C PRO A 146 3.12 11.30 12.46
N ILE A 147 3.23 11.60 11.17
CA ILE A 147 4.52 11.88 10.52
C ILE A 147 4.35 12.56 9.17
N ILE A 148 5.39 13.27 8.73
CA ILE A 148 5.60 13.65 7.33
C ILE A 148 6.77 12.84 6.77
N HIS A 149 6.80 12.58 5.46
CA HIS A 149 7.85 11.76 4.84
C HIS A 149 9.25 12.24 5.23
N ASP A 150 9.57 13.53 5.04
CA ASP A 150 10.91 14.09 5.21
C ASP A 150 11.41 14.18 6.67
N ASN A 151 10.65 13.66 7.65
CA ASN A 151 11.11 13.70 9.03
C ASN A 151 12.39 12.85 9.22
N GLU A 152 13.47 13.47 9.69
CA GLU A 152 14.79 12.84 9.83
C GLU A 152 14.79 11.54 10.64
N ASN A 153 14.11 11.52 11.79
CA ASN A 153 14.02 10.34 12.65
C ASN A 153 13.28 9.19 11.95
N TRP A 154 12.27 9.53 11.15
CA TRP A 154 11.56 8.55 10.35
C TRP A 154 12.39 8.07 9.16
N GLN A 155 13.12 8.96 8.48
CA GLN A 155 13.99 8.60 7.35
C GLN A 155 15.04 7.55 7.73
N VAL A 156 15.59 7.62 8.95
CA VAL A 156 16.49 6.56 9.48
C VAL A 156 15.77 5.20 9.55
N GLN A 157 14.50 5.16 9.95
CA GLN A 157 13.74 3.90 10.01
C GLN A 157 13.31 3.44 8.62
N LEU A 158 12.88 4.36 7.77
CA LEU A 158 12.50 4.07 6.39
C LEU A 158 13.67 3.48 5.61
N GLN A 159 14.90 4.00 5.81
CA GLN A 159 16.11 3.47 5.19
C GLN A 159 16.39 2.00 5.57
N ARG A 160 16.01 1.58 6.79
CA ARG A 160 16.15 0.17 7.21
C ARG A 160 15.18 -0.74 6.47
N ILE A 161 13.95 -0.26 6.26
CA ILE A 161 12.92 -0.98 5.50
C ILE A 161 13.28 -1.02 4.01
N SER A 162 13.63 0.13 3.42
CA SER A 162 13.86 0.27 1.97
C SER A 162 15.01 -0.58 1.44
N LYS A 163 16.03 -0.85 2.27
CA LYS A 163 17.13 -1.77 1.92
C LYS A 163 16.69 -3.20 1.65
N LEU A 164 15.51 -3.60 2.13
CA LEU A 164 14.95 -4.94 1.95
C LEU A 164 13.92 -5.00 0.81
N LEU A 165 13.63 -3.88 0.17
CA LEU A 165 12.63 -3.73 -0.88
C LEU A 165 13.31 -3.45 -2.21
N ARG A 166 12.76 -4.00 -3.29
CA ARG A 166 13.18 -3.67 -4.66
C ARG A 166 12.79 -2.25 -5.06
N GLU A 167 11.57 -1.84 -4.69
CA GLU A 167 11.02 -0.52 -4.97
C GLU A 167 10.06 -0.12 -3.85
N ILE A 168 9.98 1.17 -3.54
CA ILE A 168 9.03 1.73 -2.59
C ILE A 168 8.53 3.08 -3.07
N VAL A 169 7.22 3.27 -3.01
CA VAL A 169 6.53 4.52 -3.33
C VAL A 169 5.64 4.93 -2.15
N HIS A 170 5.25 6.20 -2.11
CA HIS A 170 4.47 6.73 -1.01
C HIS A 170 3.54 7.86 -1.43
N ILE A 171 2.52 8.10 -0.60
CA ILE A 171 1.64 9.27 -0.69
C ILE A 171 1.42 9.90 0.68
N HIS A 172 1.28 11.22 0.67
CA HIS A 172 0.92 12.00 1.85
C HIS A 172 -0.60 12.17 1.93
N PHE A 173 -1.09 12.21 3.17
CA PHE A 173 -2.48 12.54 3.48
C PHE A 173 -2.59 13.20 4.86
N TYR A 174 -3.75 13.78 5.14
CA TYR A 174 -4.08 14.32 6.45
C TYR A 174 -5.36 13.68 6.97
N PHE A 175 -5.35 13.23 8.22
CA PHE A 175 -6.60 12.89 8.91
C PHE A 175 -7.46 14.16 9.07
N LYS A 176 -8.78 14.04 9.27
CA LYS A 176 -9.70 15.20 9.40
C LYS A 176 -9.29 16.22 10.45
N ASN A 177 -8.55 15.81 11.48
CA ASN A 177 -8.03 16.69 12.52
C ASN A 177 -6.64 17.27 12.21
N ASN A 178 -6.24 17.29 10.94
CA ASN A 178 -4.97 17.82 10.43
C ASN A 178 -3.71 17.11 10.99
N ILE A 179 -3.85 15.90 11.50
CA ILE A 179 -2.70 15.04 11.82
C ILE A 179 -2.16 14.48 10.51
N PRO A 180 -0.85 14.56 10.22
CA PRO A 180 -0.29 14.04 8.99
C PRO A 180 -0.06 12.53 9.07
N GLY A 181 -0.24 11.86 7.93
CA GLY A 181 0.16 10.49 7.75
C GLY A 181 0.78 10.26 6.38
N VAL A 182 1.49 9.14 6.26
CA VAL A 182 2.09 8.70 4.99
C VAL A 182 1.72 7.24 4.78
N VAL A 183 1.26 6.91 3.57
CA VAL A 183 1.07 5.53 3.13
C VAL A 183 2.27 5.15 2.28
N TYR A 184 2.89 4.02 2.58
CA TYR A 184 3.99 3.44 1.82
C TYR A 184 3.56 2.12 1.22
N PHE A 185 3.91 1.90 -0.03
CA PHE A 185 3.76 0.62 -0.70
C PHE A 185 5.11 0.20 -1.27
N GLY A 186 5.57 -1.01 -0.94
CA GLY A 186 6.90 -1.48 -1.31
C GLY A 186 6.89 -2.89 -1.84
N SER A 187 7.54 -3.11 -2.99
CA SER A 187 7.71 -4.44 -3.58
C SER A 187 8.94 -5.13 -3.03
N ILE A 188 8.84 -6.44 -2.80
CA ILE A 188 9.91 -7.32 -2.33
C ILE A 188 10.54 -8.03 -3.52
#